data_AF-A0A1A7BFD0-F1
#
_entry.id   AF-A0A1A7BFD0-F1
#
_cell.length_a   1.000
_cell.length_b   1.000
_cell.length_c   1.000
_cell.angle_alpha   90.00
_cell.angle_beta   90.00
_cell.angle_gamma   90.00
#
_symmetry.space_group_name_H-M   'P 1'
#
loop_
_entity.id
_entity.type
_entity.pdbx_description
1 polymer ?
#
loop_
_entity_poly.entity_id
_entity_poly.type
_entity_poly.pdbx_seq_one_letter_code
_entity_poly.pdbx_strand_id
1 'polypeptide(L)'
;MADLVLARWLVAAAEGDTNALFDLGVAFSTGSNGAECDLIEAHKWFNLAAAHGHEEAAHCRADISEDMTAREIAEAQRRARQWLAEERRRAA
;
A
#
# COMPACT_ATOMS: atom_id res chain seq x y z
N MET A 1 16.74 8.61 -10.25
CA MET A 1 15.39 8.83 -10.82
C MET A 1 14.32 7.88 -10.27
N ALA A 2 14.67 6.87 -9.46
CA ALA A 2 13.71 5.92 -8.91
C ALA A 2 12.75 6.57 -7.87
N ASP A 3 13.25 7.43 -6.98
CA ASP A 3 12.43 8.18 -6.00
C ASP A 3 11.27 8.99 -6.61
N LEU A 4 11.42 9.45 -7.85
CA LEU A 4 10.39 10.25 -8.52
C LEU A 4 9.12 9.42 -8.82
N VAL A 5 9.28 8.11 -9.02
CA VAL A 5 8.18 7.20 -9.36
C VAL A 5 7.35 6.92 -8.12
N LEU A 6 7.99 6.58 -7.00
CA LEU A 6 7.31 6.36 -5.72
C LEU A 6 6.54 7.59 -5.26
N ALA A 7 7.15 8.77 -5.37
CA ALA A 7 6.50 10.04 -5.04
C ALA A 7 5.26 10.30 -5.92
N ARG A 8 5.35 10.02 -7.22
CA ARG A 8 4.22 10.18 -8.14
C ARG A 8 3.06 9.25 -7.77
N TRP A 9 3.33 7.99 -7.45
CA TRP A 9 2.28 7.07 -7.03
C TRP A 9 1.65 7.46 -5.70
N LEU A 10 2.43 8.00 -4.74
CA LEU A 10 1.88 8.52 -3.49
C LEU A 10 0.90 9.67 -3.73
N VAL A 11 1.20 10.58 -4.67
CA VAL A 11 0.29 11.66 -5.06
C VAL A 11 -0.99 11.09 -5.69
N ALA A 12 -0.85 10.20 -6.68
CA ALA A 12 -2.01 9.60 -7.35
C ALA A 12 -2.88 8.78 -6.38
N ALA A 13 -2.28 8.06 -5.44
CA ALA A 13 -2.97 7.33 -4.39
C ALA A 13 -3.77 8.24 -3.46
N ALA A 14 -3.24 9.43 -3.13
CA ALA A 14 -3.96 10.45 -2.36
C ALA A 14 -5.15 11.05 -3.15
N GLU A 15 -5.05 11.10 -4.48
CA GLU A 15 -6.16 11.50 -5.37
C GLU A 15 -7.20 10.38 -5.59
N GLY A 16 -7.00 9.20 -5.00
CA GLY A 16 -7.92 8.06 -5.06
C GLY A 16 -7.63 7.06 -6.17
N ASP A 17 -6.47 7.14 -6.84
CA ASP A 17 -6.07 6.16 -7.84
C ASP A 17 -5.77 4.81 -7.18
N THR A 18 -6.64 3.83 -7.45
CA THR A 18 -6.54 2.48 -6.91
C THR A 18 -5.37 1.69 -7.51
N ASN A 19 -4.99 1.97 -8.77
CA ASN A 19 -3.84 1.32 -9.39
C ASN A 19 -2.54 1.84 -8.77
N ALA A 20 -2.48 3.13 -8.42
CA ALA A 20 -1.33 3.68 -7.71
C ALA A 20 -1.14 3.05 -6.31
N LEU A 21 -2.24 2.74 -5.60
CA LEU A 21 -2.18 1.94 -4.37
C LEU A 21 -1.61 0.53 -4.63
N PHE A 22 -2.00 -0.13 -5.72
CA PHE A 22 -1.45 -1.44 -6.08
C PHE A 22 0.04 -1.36 -6.42
N ASP A 23 0.45 -0.40 -7.27
CA ASP A 23 1.83 -0.18 -7.67
C ASP A 23 2.76 0.10 -6.47
N LEU A 24 2.27 0.88 -5.49
CA LEU A 24 2.99 1.07 -4.23
C LEU A 24 3.19 -0.25 -3.49
N GLY A 25 2.15 -1.07 -3.41
CA GLY A 25 2.23 -2.41 -2.82
C GLY A 25 3.30 -3.27 -3.48
N VAL A 26 3.34 -3.30 -4.81
CA VAL A 26 4.36 -4.04 -5.58
C VAL A 26 5.75 -3.49 -5.29
N ALA A 27 5.94 -2.18 -5.35
CA ALA A 27 7.24 -1.55 -5.15
C ALA A 27 7.85 -1.87 -3.78
N PHE A 28 7.05 -1.80 -2.70
CA PHE A 28 7.49 -2.18 -1.36
C PHE A 28 7.65 -3.70 -1.20
N SER A 29 6.90 -4.52 -1.93
CA SER A 29 7.06 -5.98 -1.90
C SER A 29 8.35 -6.45 -2.57
N THR A 30 8.80 -5.76 -3.62
CA THR A 30 9.98 -6.15 -4.40
C THR A 30 11.22 -5.32 -4.09
N GLY A 31 11.09 -4.22 -3.33
CA GLY A 31 12.16 -3.27 -3.09
C GLY A 31 12.61 -2.58 -4.39
N SER A 32 11.66 -2.08 -5.18
CA SER A 32 11.92 -1.46 -6.48
C SER A 32 11.41 -0.02 -6.54
N ASN A 33 11.74 0.69 -7.63
CA ASN A 33 11.20 2.03 -7.91
C ASN A 33 11.46 3.06 -6.79
N GLY A 34 12.56 2.90 -6.03
CA GLY A 34 12.95 3.78 -4.94
C GLY A 34 12.42 3.36 -3.57
N ALA A 35 11.61 2.31 -3.50
CA ALA A 35 11.23 1.69 -2.23
C ALA A 35 12.27 0.66 -1.78
N GLU A 36 12.50 0.58 -0.48
CA GLU A 36 13.12 -0.59 0.13
C GLU A 36 12.07 -1.70 0.32
N CYS A 37 12.52 -2.96 0.37
CA CYS A 37 11.62 -4.07 0.60
C CYS A 37 11.05 -3.99 2.03
N ASP A 38 9.73 -3.78 2.15
CA ASP A 38 9.00 -3.66 3.40
C ASP A 38 7.59 -4.26 3.24
N LEU A 39 7.40 -5.47 3.77
CA LEU A 39 6.13 -6.19 3.69
C LEU A 39 5.01 -5.51 4.49
N ILE A 40 5.32 -4.70 5.51
CA ILE A 40 4.31 -3.95 6.26
C ILE A 40 3.72 -2.85 5.38
N GLU A 41 4.57 -2.09 4.68
CA GLU A 41 4.10 -1.09 3.72
C GLU A 41 3.43 -1.75 2.51
N ALA A 42 3.98 -2.84 1.96
CA ALA A 42 3.35 -3.57 0.87
C ALA A 42 1.92 -4.03 1.22
N HIS A 43 1.76 -4.69 2.37
CA HIS A 43 0.46 -5.15 2.84
C HIS A 43 -0.50 -3.99 3.06
N LYS A 44 -0.04 -2.88 3.64
CA LYS A 44 -0.86 -1.67 3.82
C LYS A 44 -1.42 -1.19 2.48
N TRP A 45 -0.58 -1.05 1.47
CA TRP A 45 -0.99 -0.52 0.17
C TRP A 45 -1.91 -1.49 -0.58
N PHE A 46 -1.58 -2.79 -0.59
CA PHE A 46 -2.48 -3.80 -1.16
C PHE A 46 -3.83 -3.86 -0.42
N ASN A 47 -3.83 -3.71 0.90
CA ASN A 47 -5.07 -3.67 1.68
C ASN A 47 -5.95 -2.47 1.29
N LEU A 48 -5.34 -1.31 1.04
CA LEU A 48 -6.07 -0.12 0.59
C LEU A 48 -6.62 -0.30 -0.82
N ALA A 49 -5.82 -0.85 -1.75
CA ALA A 49 -6.27 -1.12 -3.12
C ALA A 49 -7.41 -2.16 -3.15
N ALA A 50 -7.28 -3.26 -2.40
CA ALA A 50 -8.31 -4.29 -2.28
C ALA A 50 -9.62 -3.73 -1.69
N ALA A 51 -9.53 -2.82 -0.71
CA ALA A 51 -10.71 -2.15 -0.15
C ALA A 51 -11.47 -1.28 -1.17
N HIS A 52 -10.81 -0.86 -2.24
CA HIS A 52 -11.41 -0.14 -3.38
C HIS A 52 -11.77 -1.06 -4.56
N GLY A 53 -11.70 -2.40 -4.38
CA GLY A 53 -12.14 -3.38 -5.36
C GLY A 53 -11.05 -3.95 -6.28
N HIS A 54 -9.76 -3.68 -6.02
CA HIS A 54 -8.67 -4.26 -6.80
C HIS A 54 -8.43 -5.73 -6.41
N GLU A 55 -8.96 -6.67 -7.18
CA GLU A 55 -8.92 -8.11 -6.87
C GLU A 55 -7.49 -8.66 -6.77
N GLU A 56 -6.62 -8.28 -7.71
CA GLU A 56 -5.22 -8.70 -7.68
C GLU A 56 -4.49 -8.20 -6.43
N ALA A 57 -4.86 -7.04 -5.90
CA ALA A 57 -4.28 -6.54 -4.65
C ALA A 57 -4.72 -7.40 -3.46
N ALA A 58 -5.93 -7.95 -3.49
CA ALA A 58 -6.40 -8.87 -2.45
C ALA A 58 -5.61 -10.18 -2.47
N HIS A 59 -5.28 -10.68 -3.66
CA HIS A 59 -4.41 -11.85 -3.85
C HIS A 59 -2.99 -11.56 -3.35
N CYS A 60 -2.34 -10.50 -3.84
CA CYS A 60 -0.98 -10.16 -3.41
C CYS A 60 -0.90 -9.91 -1.90
N ARG A 61 -1.91 -9.26 -1.30
CA ARG A 61 -1.97 -9.10 0.17
C ARG A 61 -2.01 -10.45 0.89
N ALA A 62 -2.79 -11.41 0.39
CA ALA A 62 -2.89 -12.72 1.00
C ALA A 62 -1.56 -13.48 0.88
N ASP A 63 -0.95 -13.46 -0.31
CA ASP A 63 0.32 -14.13 -0.59
C ASP A 63 1.44 -13.62 0.33
N ILE A 64 1.65 -12.30 0.40
CA ILE A 64 2.72 -11.76 1.28
C ILE A 64 2.40 -11.93 2.77
N SER A 65 1.13 -12.13 3.14
CA SER A 65 0.77 -12.36 4.54
C SER A 65 1.26 -13.72 5.04
N GLU A 66 1.58 -14.66 4.16
CA GLU A 66 2.14 -15.96 4.53
C GLU A 66 3.55 -15.84 5.13
N ASP A 67 4.30 -14.79 4.74
CA ASP A 67 5.64 -14.49 5.24
C ASP A 67 5.65 -13.49 6.42
N MET A 68 4.48 -13.01 6.85
CA MET A 68 4.35 -12.00 7.90
C MET A 68 3.86 -12.59 9.21
N THR A 69 4.33 -12.02 10.33
CA THR A 69 3.76 -12.31 11.64
C THR A 69 2.42 -11.59 11.84
N ALA A 70 1.57 -12.13 12.72
CA ALA A 70 0.32 -11.46 13.11
C ALA A 70 0.52 -10.03 13.63
N ARG A 71 1.68 -9.75 14.26
CA ARG A 71 2.03 -8.41 14.76
C ARG A 71 2.28 -7.43 13.60
N GLU A 72 2.95 -7.89 12.55
CA GLU A 72 3.26 -7.09 11.35
C GLU A 72 2.00 -6.85 10.53
N ILE A 73 1.15 -7.87 10.34
CA ILE A 73 -0.16 -7.72 9.69
C ILE A 73 -1.02 -6.69 10.45
N ALA A 74 -1.06 -6.79 11.79
CA ALA A 74 -1.81 -5.84 12.60
C ALA A 74 -1.25 -4.40 12.47
N GLU A 75 0.07 -4.25 12.32
CA GLU A 75 0.70 -2.95 12.06
C GLU A 75 0.34 -2.41 10.68
N ALA A 76 0.44 -3.21 9.63
CA ALA A 76 0.06 -2.81 8.27
C ALA A 76 -1.39 -2.33 8.21
N GLN A 77 -2.31 -3.08 8.84
CA GLN A 77 -3.72 -2.71 8.92
C GLN A 77 -3.95 -1.44 9.75
N ARG A 78 -3.18 -1.21 10.83
CA ARG A 78 -3.24 0.05 11.59
C ARG A 78 -2.83 1.22 10.72
N ARG A 79 -1.70 1.12 10.01
CA ARG A 79 -1.22 2.18 9.10
C ARG A 79 -2.21 2.46 7.98
N ALA A 80 -2.84 1.44 7.41
CA ALA A 80 -3.87 1.62 6.39
C ALA A 80 -5.08 2.39 6.92
N ARG A 81 -5.56 2.08 8.13
CA ARG A 81 -6.65 2.82 8.77
C ARG A 81 -6.27 4.27 9.06
N GLN A 82 -5.03 4.51 9.52
CA GLN A 82 -4.53 5.87 9.76
C GLN A 82 -4.46 6.69 8.48
N TRP A 83 -3.98 6.09 7.38
CA TRP A 83 -3.98 6.73 6.06
C TRP A 83 -5.38 7.17 5.64
N LEU A 84 -6.37 6.27 5.69
CA LEU A 84 -7.76 6.60 5.34
C LEU A 84 -8.35 7.69 6.24
N ALA A 85 -8.01 7.70 7.53
CA ALA A 85 -8.46 8.73 8.46
C ALA A 85 -7.84 10.09 8.12
N GLU A 86 -6.56 10.13 7.74
CA GLU A 86 -5.88 11.34 7.31
C GLU A 86 -6.45 11.90 6.01
N GLU A 87 -6.63 11.06 4.99
CA GLU A 87 -7.19 11.49 3.69
C GLU A 87 -8.61 12.03 3.85
N ARG A 88 -9.44 11.41 4.69
CA ARG A 88 -10.78 11.94 5.02
C ARG A 88 -10.74 13.30 5.70
N ARG A 89 -9.73 13.57 6.53
CA ARG A 89 -9.56 14.89 7.16
C ARG A 89 -9.10 15.95 6.16
N ARG A 90 -8.28 15.58 5.17
CA ARG A 90 -7.84 16.49 4.11
C ARG A 90 -8.95 16.85 3.13
N ALA A 91 -9.91 15.95 2.93
CA ALA A 91 -11.06 16.15 2.06
C ALA A 91 -12.24 16.91 2.71
N ALA A 92 -12.14 17.27 4.00
CA ALA A 92 -13.19 17.95 4.78
C ALA A 92 -12.85 19.44 4.97
#